data_AF-A0A6N3CF13-F1
#
_entry.id   AF-A0A6N3CF13-F1
#
_cell.length_a   1.000
_cell.length_b   1.000
_cell.length_c   1.000
_cell.angle_alpha   90.00
_cell.angle_beta   90.00
_cell.angle_gamma   90.00
#
_symmetry.space_group_name_H-M   'P 1'
#
loop_
_entity.id
_entity.type
_entity.pdbx_description
1 polymer ?
#
loop_
_entity_poly.entity_id
_entity_poly.type
_entity_poly.pdbx_seq_one_letter_code
_entity_poly.pdbx_strand_id
1 'polypeptide(L)'
;MIFNKDIIRNHHDHGDGCGCGHDHGHEHAHTHSHGDDCGCGHDHGHEHTHEHDHGDGCGCGHDHGTVAENKDEKTLNILLVHWVNHNQSHEEGFQEWVEKAKAMGKTETAQCIEKAIEYMNKANEMLVEAKKNM
;
A
#
# COMPACT_ATOMS: atom_id res chain seq x y z
N MET A 1 -12.03 -12.15 30.31
CA MET A 1 -11.32 -11.90 29.04
C MET A 1 -11.91 -10.65 28.44
N ILE A 2 -11.24 -9.51 28.59
CA ILE A 2 -11.68 -8.23 28.02
C ILE A 2 -10.53 -7.80 27.11
N PHE A 3 -10.75 -7.94 25.80
CA PHE A 3 -9.86 -7.36 24.80
C PHE A 3 -10.15 -5.85 24.76
N ASN A 4 -9.25 -5.04 25.31
CA ASN A 4 -9.28 -3.59 25.12
C ASN A 4 -8.96 -3.29 23.65
N LYS A 5 -9.93 -2.69 22.95
CA LYS A 5 -9.87 -2.39 21.51
C LYS A 5 -9.06 -1.11 21.20
N ASP A 6 -8.37 -0.54 22.19
CA ASP A 6 -7.75 0.79 22.12
C ASP A 6 -6.21 0.78 22.05
N ILE A 7 -5.58 -0.37 21.81
CA ILE A 7 -4.13 -0.45 21.64
C ILE A 7 -3.85 -0.77 20.18
N ILE A 8 -3.69 0.27 19.36
CA ILE A 8 -2.78 0.47 18.21
C ILE A 8 -3.43 1.55 17.31
N ARG A 9 -3.13 2.82 17.62
CA ARG A 9 -3.32 3.94 16.69
C ARG A 9 -1.97 4.22 16.05
N ASN A 10 -1.69 3.63 14.89
CA ASN A 10 -0.54 4.03 14.08
C ASN A 10 -0.98 5.18 13.17
N HIS A 11 -0.64 6.39 13.61
CA HIS A 11 -0.68 7.60 12.79
C HIS A 11 0.48 7.52 11.79
N HIS A 12 0.18 7.53 10.49
CA HIS A 12 1.19 7.65 9.44
C HIS A 12 1.47 9.15 9.23
N ASP A 13 2.65 9.59 9.65
CA ASP A 13 3.14 10.96 9.46
C ASP A 13 3.90 11.04 8.14
N HIS A 14 3.46 11.89 7.22
CA HIS A 14 4.23 12.26 6.02
C HIS A 14 4.84 13.64 6.27
N GLY A 15 6.08 13.65 6.78
CA GLY A 15 6.89 14.86 6.90
C GLY A 15 7.49 15.27 5.54
N ASP A 16 7.23 16.52 5.17
CA ASP A 16 7.61 17.20 3.92
C ASP A 16 9.11 17.19 3.57
N GLY A 17 9.40 17.00 2.28
CA GLY A 17 10.73 17.18 1.66
C GLY A 17 10.67 17.20 0.13
N CYS A 18 10.40 18.38 -0.43
CA CYS A 18 10.09 18.70 -1.83
C CYS A 18 11.26 18.61 -2.86
N GLY A 19 10.91 18.29 -4.13
CA GLY A 19 11.62 18.66 -5.39
C GLY A 19 11.69 17.51 -6.42
N CYS A 20 11.16 17.53 -7.65
CA CYS A 20 10.58 18.50 -8.60
C CYS A 20 9.69 17.63 -9.56
N GLY A 21 8.47 17.97 -10.00
CA GLY A 21 8.05 19.21 -10.65
C GLY A 21 8.19 19.09 -12.18
N HIS A 22 7.28 18.41 -12.88
CA HIS A 22 7.10 18.63 -14.33
C HIS A 22 5.77 19.33 -14.57
N ASP A 23 5.91 20.56 -15.06
CA ASP A 23 4.87 21.53 -15.36
C ASP A 23 4.13 21.14 -16.65
N HIS A 24 2.79 21.14 -16.60
CA HIS A 24 1.96 21.31 -17.78
C HIS A 24 1.15 22.59 -17.60
N GLY A 25 1.77 23.72 -17.95
CA GLY A 25 1.08 24.99 -18.07
C GLY A 25 0.06 24.91 -19.19
N HIS A 26 -1.21 24.84 -18.85
CA HIS A 26 -2.30 25.08 -19.78
C HIS A 26 -2.85 26.49 -19.53
N GLU A 27 -2.51 27.41 -20.40
CA GLU A 27 -3.02 28.78 -20.38
C GLU A 27 -4.48 28.77 -20.85
N HIS A 28 -5.43 28.97 -19.93
CA HIS A 28 -6.81 29.26 -20.28
C HIS A 28 -7.13 30.73 -19.95
N ALA A 29 -7.09 31.56 -20.97
CA ALA A 29 -7.56 32.94 -20.91
C ALA A 29 -9.09 32.96 -21.02
N HIS A 30 -9.78 33.15 -19.90
CA HIS A 30 -11.20 33.49 -19.90
C HIS A 30 -11.36 35.00 -19.74
N THR A 31 -11.84 35.66 -20.80
CA THR A 31 -12.29 37.05 -20.74
C THR A 31 -13.66 37.11 -20.08
N HIS A 32 -13.75 37.62 -18.85
CA HIS A 32 -15.03 37.96 -18.22
C HIS A 32 -15.19 39.48 -18.16
N SER A 33 -16.25 39.99 -18.81
CA SER A 33 -16.74 41.35 -18.61
C SER A 33 -17.55 41.40 -17.32
N HIS A 34 -17.23 42.35 -16.43
CA HIS A 34 -18.03 42.64 -15.24
C HIS A 34 -19.20 43.55 -15.59
N GLY A 35 -20.42 43.09 -15.30
CA GLY A 35 -21.55 43.96 -15.01
C GLY A 35 -21.59 44.20 -13.50
N ASP A 36 -21.67 45.47 -13.11
CA ASP A 36 -21.69 45.96 -11.74
C ASP A 36 -22.71 45.27 -10.82
N ASP A 37 -22.33 45.23 -9.54
CA ASP A 37 -23.18 45.15 -8.33
C ASP A 37 -23.17 43.83 -7.52
N CYS A 38 -23.04 44.03 -6.20
CA CYS A 38 -23.15 43.09 -5.08
C CYS A 38 -21.91 42.23 -4.71
N GLY A 39 -21.48 42.42 -3.45
CA GLY A 39 -20.32 41.80 -2.83
C GLY A 39 -20.56 40.46 -2.14
N CYS A 40 -19.45 39.92 -1.64
CA CYS A 40 -19.28 38.67 -0.89
C CYS A 40 -19.18 37.42 -1.78
N GLY A 41 -17.93 37.05 -2.09
CA GLY A 41 -17.62 35.75 -2.67
C GLY A 41 -17.87 34.60 -1.69
N HIS A 42 -18.38 33.48 -2.21
CA HIS A 42 -17.92 32.13 -1.87
C HIS A 42 -18.37 31.17 -2.99
N ASP A 43 -17.49 30.20 -3.22
CA ASP A 43 -17.37 29.35 -4.39
C ASP A 43 -18.59 28.44 -4.64
N HIS A 44 -19.07 28.37 -5.88
CA HIS A 44 -20.10 27.43 -6.30
C HIS A 44 -19.44 26.11 -6.71
N GLY A 45 -19.82 25.01 -6.04
CA GLY A 45 -19.43 23.66 -6.44
C GLY A 45 -19.94 23.35 -7.84
N HIS A 46 -19.05 23.45 -8.83
CA HIS A 46 -19.32 23.01 -10.19
C HIS A 46 -18.96 21.53 -10.32
N GLU A 47 -19.97 20.68 -10.50
CA GLU A 47 -19.78 19.35 -11.07
C GLU A 47 -19.35 19.50 -12.54
N HIS A 48 -18.13 19.08 -12.84
CA HIS A 48 -17.69 18.82 -14.20
C HIS A 48 -17.39 17.33 -14.37
N THR A 49 -18.32 16.63 -15.00
CA THR A 49 -18.09 15.33 -15.63
C THR A 49 -17.25 15.57 -16.89
N HIS A 50 -15.97 15.22 -16.83
CA HIS A 50 -15.16 15.15 -18.04
C HIS A 50 -15.14 13.70 -18.55
N GLU A 51 -15.96 13.45 -19.58
CA GLU A 51 -15.70 12.38 -20.54
C GLU A 51 -14.41 12.71 -21.28
N HIS A 52 -13.38 11.87 -21.11
CA HIS A 52 -12.21 11.90 -21.96
C HIS A 52 -12.32 10.81 -23.03
N ASP A 53 -12.59 11.27 -24.24
CA ASP A 53 -12.44 10.53 -25.48
C ASP A 53 -10.94 10.24 -25.72
N HIS A 54 -10.57 8.95 -25.71
CA HIS A 54 -9.28 8.49 -26.22
C HIS A 54 -9.50 7.88 -27.61
N GLY A 55 -9.84 8.74 -28.56
CA GLY A 55 -9.87 8.44 -29.99
C GLY A 55 -8.48 8.48 -30.62
N ASP A 56 -7.99 7.28 -30.96
CA ASP A 56 -7.00 6.90 -31.98
C ASP A 56 -5.51 7.31 -31.84
N GLY A 57 -4.64 6.28 -31.89
CA GLY A 57 -3.36 6.45 -32.58
C GLY A 57 -2.08 5.84 -31.99
N CYS A 58 -2.11 4.71 -31.29
CA CYS A 58 -0.93 3.84 -31.25
C CYS A 58 -1.33 2.38 -31.45
N GLY A 59 -1.19 1.94 -32.71
CA GLY A 59 -1.37 0.56 -33.14
C GLY A 59 -0.27 -0.35 -32.61
N CYS A 60 -0.42 -0.77 -31.35
CA CYS A 60 0.19 -2.00 -30.84
C CYS A 60 -0.94 -2.99 -30.61
N GLY A 61 -1.38 -3.62 -31.71
CA GLY A 61 -2.19 -4.82 -31.63
C GLY A 61 -1.38 -5.91 -30.94
N HIS A 62 -1.67 -6.14 -29.66
CA HIS A 62 -1.43 -7.44 -29.06
C HIS A 62 -2.79 -8.08 -28.79
N ASP A 63 -3.26 -8.73 -29.84
CA ASP A 63 -4.03 -9.95 -29.71
C ASP A 63 -3.28 -10.89 -28.75
N HIS A 64 -3.90 -11.18 -27.62
CA HIS A 64 -3.58 -12.37 -26.85
C HIS A 64 -4.87 -13.17 -26.67
N GLY A 65 -5.37 -13.69 -27.78
CA GLY A 65 -6.08 -14.95 -27.75
C GLY A 65 -5.12 -16.07 -27.32
N THR A 66 -4.97 -16.31 -26.02
CA THR A 66 -4.40 -17.55 -25.49
C THR A 66 -4.92 -17.76 -24.07
N VAL A 67 -5.66 -18.86 -23.86
CA VAL A 67 -6.03 -19.51 -22.59
C VAL A 67 -6.31 -18.55 -21.42
N ALA A 68 -7.56 -18.47 -20.94
CA ALA A 68 -7.90 -17.70 -19.74
C ALA A 68 -6.94 -18.00 -18.58
N GLU A 69 -5.88 -17.19 -18.46
CA GLU A 69 -4.95 -17.26 -17.35
C GLU A 69 -5.74 -16.87 -16.12
N ASN A 70 -5.74 -17.75 -15.12
CA ASN A 70 -6.51 -17.51 -13.93
C ASN A 70 -5.90 -16.31 -13.19
N LYS A 71 -6.58 -15.15 -13.23
CA LYS A 71 -6.11 -13.91 -12.59
C LYS A 71 -5.91 -14.10 -11.07
N ASP A 72 -6.67 -15.01 -10.46
CA ASP A 72 -6.54 -15.33 -9.04
C ASP A 72 -5.27 -16.12 -8.77
N GLU A 73 -4.87 -17.01 -9.68
CA GLU A 73 -3.59 -17.75 -9.59
C GLU A 73 -2.38 -16.81 -9.67
N LYS A 74 -2.38 -15.85 -10.60
CA LYS A 74 -1.32 -14.83 -10.66
C LYS A 74 -1.28 -13.98 -9.40
N THR A 75 -2.44 -13.58 -8.90
CA THR A 75 -2.56 -12.81 -7.66
C THR A 75 -2.05 -13.62 -6.46
N LEU A 76 -2.40 -14.90 -6.37
CA LEU A 76 -1.95 -15.80 -5.32
C LEU A 76 -0.43 -15.98 -5.35
N ASN A 77 0.20 -16.07 -6.53
CA ASN A 77 1.65 -16.18 -6.64
C ASN A 77 2.37 -14.97 -6.01
N ILE A 78 1.85 -13.77 -6.30
CA ILE A 78 2.39 -12.51 -5.77
C ILE A 78 2.18 -12.45 -4.25
N LEU A 79 0.99 -12.82 -3.77
CA LEU A 79 0.65 -12.82 -2.34
C LEU A 79 1.56 -13.76 -1.54
N LEU A 80 1.84 -14.96 -2.04
CA LEU A 80 2.72 -15.92 -1.36
C LEU A 80 4.13 -15.34 -1.13
N VAL A 81 4.69 -14.65 -2.12
CA VAL A 81 5.99 -13.98 -1.98
C VAL A 81 5.90 -12.82 -1.00
N HIS A 82 4.85 -12.02 -1.09
CA HIS A 82 4.64 -10.88 -0.22
C HIS A 82 4.53 -11.29 1.25
N TRP A 83 3.77 -12.34 1.57
CA TRP A 83 3.61 -12.82 2.94
C TRP A 83 4.91 -13.35 3.55
N VAL A 84 5.72 -14.10 2.79
CA VAL A 84 7.04 -14.56 3.27
C VAL A 84 7.94 -13.38 3.61
N ASN A 85 8.03 -12.40 2.71
CA ASN A 85 8.85 -11.21 2.94
C ASN A 85 8.36 -10.40 4.15
N HIS A 86 7.04 -10.27 4.32
CA HIS A 86 6.45 -9.55 5.45
C HIS A 86 6.72 -10.27 6.78
N ASN A 87 6.58 -11.59 6.82
CA ASN A 87 6.91 -12.40 7.99
C ASN A 87 8.39 -12.29 8.38
N GLN A 88 9.29 -12.22 7.39
CA GLN A 88 10.72 -12.02 7.64
C GLN A 88 11.00 -10.64 8.29
N SER A 89 10.32 -9.59 7.86
CA SER A 89 10.41 -8.28 8.52
C SER A 89 9.90 -8.31 9.97
N HIS A 90 8.83 -9.08 10.25
CA HIS A 90 8.39 -9.30 11.63
C HIS A 90 9.40 -10.09 12.46
N GLU A 91 10.07 -11.09 11.87
CA GLU A 91 11.13 -11.84 12.53
C GLU A 91 12.27 -10.92 12.98
N GLU A 92 12.76 -10.04 12.10
CA GLU A 92 13.82 -9.08 12.43
C GLU A 92 13.42 -8.20 13.63
N GLY A 93 12.20 -7.68 13.62
CA GLY A 93 11.67 -6.90 14.74
C GLY A 93 11.54 -7.73 16.03
N PHE A 94 11.10 -8.98 15.93
CA PHE A 94 11.00 -9.87 17.09
C PHE A 94 12.37 -10.21 17.67
N GLN A 95 13.38 -10.45 16.84
CA GLN A 95 14.75 -10.73 17.28
C GLN A 95 15.32 -9.56 18.10
N GLU A 96 15.10 -8.31 17.66
CA GLU A 96 15.50 -7.13 18.44
C GLU A 96 14.85 -7.13 19.83
N TRP A 97 13.56 -7.48 19.90
CA TRP A 97 12.83 -7.55 21.18
C TRP A 97 13.22 -8.73 22.06
N VAL A 98 13.66 -9.85 21.48
CA VAL A 98 14.26 -10.97 22.24
C VAL A 98 15.48 -10.47 22.99
N GLU A 99 16.40 -9.78 22.32
CA GLU A 99 17.62 -9.28 22.94
C GLU A 99 17.34 -8.22 24.00
N LYS A 100 16.40 -7.30 23.75
CA LYS A 100 15.92 -6.35 24.77
C LYS A 100 15.29 -7.07 25.96
N ALA A 101 14.47 -8.10 25.75
CA ALA A 101 13.85 -8.87 26.82
C ALA A 101 14.88 -9.60 27.68
N LYS A 102 15.92 -10.20 27.06
CA LYS A 102 17.05 -10.80 27.78
C LYS A 102 17.81 -9.76 28.60
N ALA A 103 18.11 -8.59 28.02
CA ALA A 103 18.78 -7.50 28.73
C ALA A 103 17.98 -6.98 29.94
N MET A 104 16.65 -7.03 29.87
CA MET A 104 15.75 -6.71 31.00
C MET A 104 15.58 -7.85 32.02
N GLY A 105 16.24 -9.00 31.84
CA GLY A 105 16.06 -10.18 32.69
C GLY A 105 14.72 -10.91 32.51
N LYS A 106 13.95 -10.57 31.47
CA LYS A 106 12.66 -11.19 31.15
C LYS A 106 12.84 -12.44 30.29
N THR A 107 13.57 -13.42 30.82
CA THR A 107 14.00 -14.62 30.08
C THR A 107 12.82 -15.44 29.55
N GLU A 108 11.75 -15.62 30.33
CA GLU A 108 10.56 -16.35 29.87
C GLU A 108 9.85 -15.63 28.72
N THR A 109 9.78 -14.29 28.78
CA THR A 109 9.23 -13.49 27.68
C THR A 109 10.08 -13.64 26.43
N ALA A 110 11.40 -13.56 26.55
CA ALA A 110 12.32 -13.78 25.43
C ALA A 110 12.11 -15.16 24.80
N GLN A 111 12.01 -16.23 25.61
CA GLN A 111 11.75 -17.59 25.12
C GLN A 111 10.40 -17.72 24.39
N CYS A 112 9.36 -17.04 24.87
CA CYS A 112 8.06 -17.01 24.19
C CYS A 112 8.15 -16.31 22.83
N ILE A 113 8.91 -15.21 22.72
CA ILE A 113 9.13 -14.51 21.45
C ILE A 113 9.98 -15.37 20.50
N GLU A 114 11.03 -16.04 20.99
CA GLU A 114 11.83 -16.99 20.21
C GLU A 114 10.97 -18.11 19.62
N LYS A 115 10.04 -18.67 20.40
CA LYS A 115 9.07 -19.66 19.88
C LYS A 115 8.14 -19.07 18.82
N ALA A 116 7.72 -17.81 18.98
CA ALA A 116 6.90 -17.14 17.97
C ALA A 116 7.65 -16.99 16.65
N ILE A 117 8.93 -16.63 16.69
CA ILE A 117 9.83 -16.60 15.52
C ILE A 117 9.93 -18.00 14.89
N GLU A 118 10.14 -19.05 15.69
CA GLU A 118 10.21 -20.43 15.20
C GLU A 118 8.94 -20.84 14.42
N TYR A 119 7.76 -20.54 14.96
CA TYR A 119 6.51 -20.86 14.27
C TYR A 119 6.30 -20.01 13.02
N MET A 120 6.76 -18.77 13.01
CA MET A 120 6.71 -17.92 11.83
C MET A 120 7.62 -18.44 10.72
N ASN A 121 8.80 -18.95 11.07
CA ASN A 121 9.70 -19.60 10.11
C ASN A 121 9.08 -20.88 9.53
N LYS A 122 8.43 -21.70 10.35
CA LYS A 122 7.64 -22.85 9.85
C LYS A 122 6.51 -22.40 8.91
N ALA A 123 5.83 -21.29 9.22
CA ALA A 123 4.82 -20.75 8.31
C ALA A 123 5.45 -20.31 6.97
N ASN A 124 6.62 -19.66 7.00
CA ASN A 124 7.35 -19.27 5.79
C ASN A 124 7.75 -20.48 4.94
N GLU A 125 8.24 -21.56 5.55
CA GLU A 125 8.56 -22.81 4.85
C GLU A 125 7.33 -23.36 4.11
N MET A 126 6.17 -23.39 4.77
CA MET A 126 4.92 -23.86 4.16
C MET A 126 4.43 -22.94 3.04
N LEU A 127 4.59 -21.61 3.18
CA LEU A 127 4.24 -20.65 2.13
C LEU A 127 5.15 -20.77 0.91
N VAL A 128 6.45 -20.99 1.12
CA VAL A 128 7.40 -21.27 0.04
C VAL A 128 7.06 -22.58 -0.65
N GLU A 129 6.69 -23.62 0.11
CA GLU A 129 6.26 -24.89 -0.46
C GLU A 129 4.95 -24.75 -1.25
N ALA A 130 3.97 -24.00 -0.72
CA ALA A 130 2.74 -23.69 -1.45
C ALA A 130 3.05 -23.01 -2.79
N LYS A 131 4.02 -22.09 -2.83
CA LYS A 131 4.45 -21.44 -4.08
C LYS A 131 5.05 -22.42 -5.10
N LYS A 132 5.73 -23.49 -4.67
CA LYS A 132 6.28 -24.51 -5.58
C LYS A 132 5.22 -25.43 -6.20
N ASN A 133 4.05 -25.53 -5.55
CA ASN A 133 2.93 -26.37 -5.98
C ASN A 133 1.87 -25.57 -6.76
N MET A 134 2.16 -24.31 -7.07
CA MET A 134 1.41 -23.47 -8.02
C MET A 134 1.84 -23.83 -9.44
#